data_AF-A0A952QXZ6-F1
#
_entry.id   AF-A0A952QXZ6-F1
#
_cell.length_a   1.000
_cell.length_b   1.000
_cell.length_c   1.000
_cell.angle_alpha   90.00
_cell.angle_beta   90.00
_cell.angle_gamma   90.00
#
_symmetry.space_group_name_H-M   'P 1'
#
loop_
_entity.id
_entity.type
_entity.pdbx_description
1 polymer ?
#
loop_
_entity_poly.entity_id
_entity_poly.type
_entity_poly.pdbx_seq_one_letter_code
_entity_poly.pdbx_strand_id
1 'polypeptide(L)' 'MQRGELFELAVKRATTYLDRVLPAWRREPHQPSELRAALELWYLRTRFAYRVPLEEVVAALVAPRAADEPGVADGSSGKD' A
#
# COMPACT_ATOMS: atom_id res chain seq x y z
N MET A 1 -14.12 12.72 4.68
CA MET A 1 -12.95 11.85 4.60
C MET A 1 -11.72 12.72 4.56
N GLN A 2 -10.85 12.60 5.56
CA GLN A 2 -9.61 13.37 5.66
C GLN A 2 -8.61 12.89 4.59
N ARG A 3 -7.60 13.70 4.25
CA ARG A 3 -6.59 13.34 3.24
C ARG A 3 -5.89 12.01 3.56
N GLY A 4 -5.60 11.75 4.84
CA GLY A 4 -4.99 10.50 5.31
C GLY A 4 -5.86 9.26 5.01
N GLU A 5 -7.14 9.30 5.38
CA GLU A 5 -8.10 8.22 5.07
C GLU A 5 -8.22 7.97 3.55
N LEU A 6 -8.13 9.04 2.75
CA LEU A 6 -8.14 8.96 1.28
C LEU A 6 -6.90 8.29 0.72
N PHE A 7 -5.75 8.60 1.29
CA PHE A 7 -4.49 7.98 0.95
C PHE A 7 -4.49 6.48 1.26
N GLU A 8 -4.91 6.08 2.46
CA GLU A 8 -5.02 4.67 2.85
C GLU A 8 -5.96 3.89 1.94
N LEU A 9 -7.12 4.48 1.61
CA LEU A 9 -8.05 3.88 0.66
C LEU A 9 -7.43 3.73 -0.73
N ALA A 10 -6.70 4.74 -1.21
CA ALA A 10 -6.00 4.68 -2.49
C ALA A 10 -4.97 3.56 -2.52
N VAL A 11 -4.12 3.43 -1.50
CA VAL A 11 -3.12 2.35 -1.38
C VAL A 11 -3.79 0.98 -1.35
N LYS A 12 -4.86 0.79 -0.56
CA LYS A 12 -5.60 -0.47 -0.50
C LYS A 12 -6.22 -0.85 -1.85
N ARG A 13 -6.77 0.12 -2.58
CA ARG A 13 -7.39 -0.12 -3.89
C ARG A 13 -6.34 -0.38 -4.97
N ALA A 14 -5.22 0.34 -4.97
CA ALA A 14 -4.09 0.11 -5.85
C ALA A 14 -3.52 -1.30 -5.65
N THR A 15 -3.33 -1.71 -4.39
CA THR A 15 -2.94 -3.05 -3.98
C THR A 15 -3.87 -4.12 -4.57
N THR A 16 -5.19 -3.96 -4.39
CA THR A 16 -6.20 -4.89 -4.92
C THR A 16 -6.18 -4.96 -6.45
N TYR A 17 -5.88 -3.83 -7.11
CA TYR A 17 -5.79 -3.78 -8.56
C TYR A 17 -4.53 -4.49 -9.07
N LEU A 18 -3.37 -4.25 -8.45
CA LEU A 18 -2.11 -4.93 -8.78
C LEU A 18 -2.19 -6.43 -8.55
N ASP A 19 -2.85 -6.89 -7.49
CA ASP A 19 -3.10 -8.33 -7.26
C ASP A 19 -3.82 -9.02 -8.45
N ARG A 20 -4.59 -8.26 -9.25
CA ARG A 20 -5.32 -8.77 -10.42
C ARG A 20 -4.52 -8.68 -11.71
N VAL A 21 -3.80 -7.58 -11.91
CA VAL A 21 -3.16 -7.27 -13.22
C VAL A 21 -1.67 -7.60 -13.26
N LEU A 22 -1.02 -7.71 -12.11
CA LEU A 22 0.40 -8.03 -11.98
C LEU A 22 0.63 -9.01 -10.81
N PRO A 23 0.19 -10.27 -10.87
CA PRO A 23 0.16 -11.19 -9.70
C PRO A 23 1.51 -11.47 -9.03
N ALA A 24 2.62 -11.29 -9.76
CA ALA A 24 3.98 -11.47 -9.23
C ALA A 24 4.46 -10.28 -8.38
N TRP A 25 3.73 -9.15 -8.35
CA TRP A 25 4.23 -7.89 -7.83
C TRP A 25 4.66 -7.86 -6.36
N ARG A 26 4.19 -8.83 -5.59
CA ARG A 26 4.55 -8.99 -4.17
C ARG A 26 5.75 -9.89 -3.93
N ARG A 27 6.05 -10.77 -4.89
CA ARG A 27 7.08 -11.82 -4.76
C ARG A 27 8.38 -11.40 -5.42
N GLU A 28 8.26 -10.56 -6.44
CA GLU A 28 9.38 -10.08 -7.24
C GLU A 28 9.61 -8.60 -6.97
N PRO A 29 10.88 -8.16 -6.91
CA PRO A 29 11.19 -6.74 -6.79
C PRO A 29 10.75 -6.03 -8.07
N HIS A 30 9.94 -4.98 -7.91
CA HIS A 30 9.55 -4.10 -9.01
C HIS A 30 10.15 -2.73 -8.85
N GLN A 31 10.54 -2.15 -9.98
CA GLN A 31 10.92 -0.75 -9.99
C GLN A 31 9.67 0.13 -9.76
N PRO A 32 9.79 1.25 -9.04
CA PRO A 32 8.66 2.18 -8.85
C PRO A 32 8.00 2.61 -10.17
N SER A 33 8.80 2.75 -11.24
CA SER A 33 8.31 3.09 -12.59
C SER A 33 7.38 2.02 -13.18
N GLU A 34 7.66 0.73 -12.92
CA GLU A 34 6.83 -0.38 -13.40
C GLU A 34 5.47 -0.39 -12.69
N LEU A 35 5.46 -0.20 -11.37
CA LEU A 35 4.23 -0.10 -10.60
C LEU A 35 3.42 1.15 -10.98
N ARG A 36 4.09 2.28 -11.22
CA ARG A 36 3.44 3.50 -11.73
C ARG A 36 2.74 3.25 -13.06
N ALA A 37 3.43 2.63 -14.02
CA ALA A 37 2.87 2.32 -15.34
C ALA A 37 1.67 1.37 -15.24
N ALA A 38 1.75 0.35 -14.40
CA ALA A 38 0.64 -0.57 -14.16
C ALA A 38 -0.59 0.14 -13.56
N LEU A 39 -0.38 1.13 -12.67
CA LEU A 39 -1.44 1.85 -11.98
C LEU A 39 -2.00 3.05 -12.75
N GLU A 40 -1.34 3.54 -13.79
CA GLU A 40 -1.69 4.80 -14.46
C GLU A 40 -3.14 4.81 -14.98
N LEU A 41 -3.55 3.75 -15.68
CA LEU A 41 -4.93 3.64 -16.20
C LEU A 41 -5.97 3.51 -15.08
N TRP A 42 -5.66 2.76 -14.01
CA TRP A 42 -6.53 2.65 -12.85
C TRP A 42 -6.70 4.00 -12.15
N TYR A 43 -5.58 4.69 -11.93
CA TYR A 43 -5.53 5.98 -11.25
C TYR A 43 -6.40 7.02 -11.98
N LEU A 44 -6.23 7.16 -13.30
CA LEU A 44 -7.01 8.08 -14.14
C LEU A 44 -8.52 7.78 -14.14
N ARG A 45 -8.93 6.51 -13.96
CA ARG A 45 -10.34 6.12 -13.92
C ARG A 45 -10.98 6.27 -12.54
N THR A 46 -10.21 6.62 -11.50
CA THR A 46 -10.69 6.74 -10.13
C THR A 46 -10.83 8.19 -9.68
N ARG A 47 -11.70 8.42 -8.69
CA ARG A 47 -11.99 9.76 -8.15
C ARG A 47 -10.86 10.37 -7.32
N PHE A 48 -9.78 9.62 -7.06
CA PHE A 48 -8.66 10.07 -6.23
C PHE A 48 -7.63 10.91 -6.99
N ALA A 49 -7.66 10.90 -8.33
CA ALA A 49 -6.62 11.48 -9.18
C ALA A 49 -6.28 12.96 -8.89
N TYR A 50 -7.23 13.71 -8.33
CA TYR A 50 -7.08 15.13 -7.98
C TYR A 50 -6.76 15.40 -6.50
N ARG A 51 -6.68 14.35 -5.67
CA ARG A 51 -6.61 14.48 -4.21
C ARG A 51 -5.46 13.69 -3.58
N VAL A 52 -4.92 12.69 -4.28
CA VAL A 52 -3.83 11.84 -3.82
C VAL A 52 -2.90 11.58 -5.00
N PRO A 53 -1.67 12.12 -5.05
CA PRO A 53 -0.73 11.87 -6.15
C PRO A 53 -0.39 10.38 -6.32
N LEU A 54 -0.29 9.92 -7.57
CA LEU A 54 0.04 8.52 -7.88
C LEU A 54 1.42 8.15 -7.33
N GLU A 55 2.37 9.07 -7.38
CA GLU A 55 3.73 8.90 -6.89
C GLU A 55 3.77 8.61 -5.38
N GLU A 56 2.89 9.24 -4.59
CA GLU A 56 2.77 8.95 -3.15
C GLU A 56 2.22 7.54 -2.90
N VAL A 57 1.27 7.10 -3.74
CA VAL A 57 0.72 5.73 -3.66
C VAL A 57 1.80 4.71 -4.01
N VAL A 58 2.54 4.94 -5.10
CA VAL A 58 3.65 4.06 -5.52
C VAL A 58 4.73 4.00 -4.44
N ALA A 59 5.10 5.15 -3.86
CA ALA A 59 6.07 5.20 -2.77
C ALA A 59 5.64 4.36 -1.56
N ALA A 60 4.36 4.39 -1.18
CA ALA A 60 3.85 3.55 -0.10
C ALA A 60 3.82 2.06 -0.43
N LEU A 61 3.69 1.68 -1.70
CA LEU A 61 3.71 0.28 -2.14
C LEU A 61 5.12 -0.32 -2.13
N VAL A 62 6.16 0.50 -2.35
CA VAL A 62 7.57 0.06 -2.36
C VAL A 62 8.28 0.32 -1.03
N ALA A 63 7.68 1.10 -0.14
CA ALA A 63 8.24 1.32 1.19
C ALA A 63 8.39 -0.03 1.91
N PRO A 64 9.54 -0.31 2.55
CA PRO A 64 9.66 -1.48 3.38
C PRO A 64 8.54 -1.40 4.41
N ARG A 65 7.67 -2.42 4.43
CA ARG A 65 6.63 -2.53 5.44
C ARG A 65 7.38 -2.59 6.77
N ALA A 66 7.38 -1.46 7.50
CA ALA A 66 7.84 -1.45 8.87
C ALA A 66 7.12 -2.61 9.53
N ALA A 67 7.91 -3.56 10.05
CA ALA A 67 7.42 -4.85 10.52
C ALA A 67 6.08 -4.65 11.22
N ASP A 68 5.05 -5.39 10.79
CA ASP A 68 3.90 -5.66 11.64
C ASP A 68 4.50 -6.19 12.96
N GLU A 69 4.75 -5.31 13.94
CA GLU A 69 5.12 -5.74 15.28
C GLU A 69 3.88 -6.44 15.84
N PRO A 70 3.93 -7.75 16.13
CA PRO A 70 2.91 -8.37 16.95
C PRO A 70 3.19 -7.96 18.41
N GLY A 71 3.00 -6.68 18.72
CA GLY A 71 2.96 -6.20 20.08
C GLY A 71 1.58 -6.45 20.65
N VAL A 72 1.36 -7.62 21.26
CA VAL A 72 0.58 -7.84 22.49
C VAL A 72 0.47 -9.34 22.77
N ALA A 73 1.20 -9.81 23.78
CA ALA A 73 0.76 -10.73 24.84
C ALA A 73 1.99 -11.04 25.71
N ASP A 74 1.96 -11.13 27.03
CA ASP A 74 1.08 -10.69 28.10
C ASP A 74 1.96 -10.92 29.36
N GLY A 75 1.76 -10.15 30.42
CA GLY A 75 2.61 -10.15 31.60
C GLY A 75 2.71 -11.53 32.26
N SER A 76 3.93 -12.05 32.39
CA SER A 76 4.22 -13.10 33.37
C SER A 76 5.01 -12.49 34.53
N SER A 77 4.28 -11.84 35.43
CA SER A 77 4.73 -11.66 36.81
C SER A 77 4.32 -12.93 37.57
N GLY A 78 5.14 -13.98 37.41
CA GLY A 78 5.04 -15.24 38.14
C GLY A 78 5.99 -15.20 39.33
N LYS A 79 5.39 -15.02 40.49
CA LYS A 79 5.96 -15.06 41.83
C LYS A 79 6.46 -16.47 42.17
N ASP A 80 7.73 -16.59 42.58
CA ASP A 80 8.23 -17.59 43.52
C ASP A 80 9.41 -17.01 44.31
#